data_AF-A0A941FH24-F1
#
_entry.id   AF-A0A941FH24-F1
#
_cell.length_a   1.000
_cell.length_b   1.000
_cell.length_c   1.000
_cell.angle_alpha   90.00
_cell.angle_beta   90.00
_cell.angle_gamma   90.00
#
_symmetry.space_group_name_H-M   'P 1'
#
loop_
_entity.id
_entity.type
_entity.pdbx_description
1 polymer ?
#
loop_
_entity_poly.entity_id
_entity_poly.type
_entity_poly.pdbx_seq_one_letter_code
_entity_poly.pdbx_strand_id
1 'polypeptide(L)' 'MEFSEFLEAIYLEYGFVIGDIQAKQSGLYDSSKLNISYYNKNVLALRSKLKKNGLLIEYSDATAMIRNPYEVVEG' A
#
# COMPACT_ATOMS: atom_id res chain seq x y z
N MET A 1 7.67 -7.21 5.93
CA MET A 1 6.59 -7.09 4.94
C MET A 1 6.93 -5.95 4.00
N GLU A 2 7.02 -6.23 2.71
CA GLU A 2 7.15 -5.20 1.67
C GLU A 2 5.88 -4.33 1.59
N PHE A 3 6.02 -3.11 1.10
CA PHE A 3 4.88 -2.21 0.93
C PHE A 3 3.81 -2.78 -0.01
N SER A 4 4.21 -3.50 -1.07
CA SER A 4 3.31 -4.21 -1.98
C SER A 4 2.47 -5.26 -1.27
N GLU A 5 3.12 -6.12 -0.47
CA GLU A 5 2.47 -7.15 0.36
C GLU A 5 1.49 -6.52 1.36
N PHE A 6 1.83 -5.36 1.92
CA PHE A 6 0.95 -4.64 2.84
C PHE A 6 -0.32 -4.14 2.15
N LEU A 7 -0.22 -3.62 0.92
CA LEU A 7 -1.41 -3.20 0.17
C LEU A 7 -2.32 -4.38 -0.16
N GLU A 8 -1.74 -5.55 -0.43
CA GLU A 8 -2.49 -6.79 -0.64
C GLU A 8 -3.16 -7.27 0.65
N ALA A 9 -2.44 -7.32 1.78
CA ALA A 9 -3.01 -7.71 3.07
C ALA A 9 -4.18 -6.79 3.48
N ILE A 10 -4.01 -5.48 3.32
CA ILE A 10 -5.07 -4.51 3.60
C ILE A 10 -6.33 -4.77 2.75
N TYR A 11 -6.15 -5.11 1.48
CA TYR A 11 -7.26 -5.40 0.59
C TYR A 11 -7.97 -6.71 0.99
N LEU A 12 -7.20 -7.76 1.28
CA LEU A 12 -7.78 -9.06 1.65
C LEU A 12 -8.48 -9.02 3.00
N GLU A 13 -7.94 -8.31 3.99
CA GLU A 13 -8.49 -8.27 5.35
C GLU A 13 -9.61 -7.24 5.51
N TYR A 14 -9.52 -6.09 4.82
CA TYR A 14 -10.42 -4.95 5.06
C TYR A 14 -11.12 -4.43 3.80
N GLY A 15 -10.79 -4.95 2.61
CA GLY A 15 -11.43 -4.58 1.35
C GLY A 15 -11.01 -3.22 0.78
N PHE A 16 -9.96 -2.57 1.31
CA PHE A 16 -9.54 -1.27 0.77
C PHE A 16 -8.81 -1.40 -0.57
N VAL A 17 -9.34 -0.73 -1.59
CA VAL A 17 -8.73 -0.66 -2.92
C VAL A 17 -7.87 0.59 -3.02
N ILE A 18 -6.55 0.42 -2.95
CA ILE A 18 -5.59 1.54 -2.93
C ILE A 18 -4.80 1.64 -4.23
N GLY A 19 -4.24 0.52 -4.70
CA GLY A 19 -3.46 0.43 -5.93
C GLY A 19 -4.23 -0.17 -7.10
N ASP A 20 -3.59 -0.19 -8.26
CA ASP A 20 -4.18 -0.69 -9.51
C ASP A 20 -4.38 -2.21 -9.47
N ILE A 21 -3.51 -2.95 -8.78
CA ILE A 21 -3.63 -4.40 -8.57
C ILE A 21 -4.94 -4.72 -7.85
N GLN A 22 -5.22 -4.05 -6.72
CA GLN A 22 -6.47 -4.24 -5.97
C GLN A 22 -7.69 -3.78 -6.78
N ALA A 23 -7.55 -2.73 -7.59
CA ALA A 23 -8.63 -2.23 -8.44
C ALA A 23 -9.03 -3.21 -9.54
N LYS A 24 -8.04 -3.91 -10.12
CA LYS A 24 -8.28 -5.00 -11.08
C LYS A 24 -8.93 -6.20 -10.40
N GLN A 25 -8.42 -6.59 -9.22
CA GLN A 25 -8.96 -7.73 -8.46
C GLN A 25 -10.41 -7.51 -7.99
N SER A 26 -10.81 -6.27 -7.72
CA SER A 26 -12.17 -5.93 -7.28
C SER A 26 -13.18 -5.77 -8.41
N GLY A 27 -12.77 -5.85 -9.69
CA GLY A 27 -13.64 -5.61 -10.84
C GLY A 27 -14.06 -4.14 -11.05
N LEU A 28 -13.56 -3.22 -10.20
CA LEU A 28 -13.79 -1.78 -10.33
C LEU A 28 -13.13 -1.21 -11.60
N TYR A 29 -12.05 -1.86 -12.04
CA TYR A 29 -11.30 -1.49 -13.22
C TYR A 29 -12.11 -1.60 -14.53
N ASP A 30 -12.94 -2.64 -14.67
CA ASP A 30 -13.71 -2.87 -15.91
C ASP A 30 -15.07 -2.16 -15.90
N SER A 31 -15.64 -1.93 -14.72
CA SER A 31 -16.98 -1.34 -14.53
C SER A 31 -17.00 0.18 -14.68
N SER A 32 -15.85 0.83 -14.55
CA SER A 32 -15.72 2.27 -14.64
C SER A 32 -14.45 2.55 -15.42
N LYS A 33 -14.46 3.53 -16.34
CA LYS A 33 -13.24 4.01 -17.02
C LYS A 33 -12.31 4.76 -16.04
N LEU A 34 -12.08 4.17 -14.87
CA LEU A 34 -11.41 4.73 -13.72
C LEU A 34 -9.94 4.92 -14.11
N ASN A 35 -9.52 6.18 -14.10
CA ASN A 35 -8.18 6.55 -14.52
C ASN A 35 -7.16 5.97 -13.53
N ILE A 36 -6.29 5.08 -14.02
CA ILE A 36 -5.18 4.44 -13.29
C ILE A 36 -4.36 5.46 -12.47
N SER A 37 -4.28 6.71 -12.93
CA SER A 37 -3.63 7.82 -12.23
C SER A 37 -4.14 8.03 -10.81
N TYR A 38 -5.43 7.79 -10.52
CA TYR A 38 -5.97 7.95 -9.16
C TYR A 38 -5.41 6.92 -8.19
N TYR A 39 -5.32 5.65 -8.61
CA TYR A 39 -4.73 4.59 -7.78
C TYR A 39 -3.25 4.85 -7.53
N ASN A 40 -2.51 5.30 -8.55
CA ASN A 40 -1.11 5.70 -8.37
C ASN A 40 -0.96 6.85 -7.36
N LYS A 41 -1.84 7.85 -7.39
CA LYS A 41 -1.86 8.94 -6.40
C LYS A 41 -2.17 8.43 -4.99
N ASN A 42 -3.10 7.50 -4.85
CA ASN A 42 -3.46 6.90 -3.55
C ASN A 42 -2.28 6.12 -2.96
N VAL A 43 -1.61 5.31 -3.77
CA VAL A 43 -0.41 4.56 -3.38
C VAL A 43 0.69 5.51 -2.88
N LEU A 44 0.97 6.58 -3.64
CA LEU A 44 1.97 7.60 -3.25
C LEU A 44 1.58 8.34 -1.96
N ALA A 45 0.31 8.71 -1.82
CA ALA A 45 -0.19 9.40 -0.64
C ALA A 45 -0.10 8.52 0.62
N LEU A 46 -0.46 7.25 0.51
CA LEU A 46 -0.33 6.29 1.62
C LEU A 46 1.14 6.08 1.99
N ARG A 47 2.00 5.83 1.00
CA ARG A 47 3.46 5.67 1.20
C ARG A 47 4.06 6.86 1.93
N SER A 48 3.72 8.09 1.50
CA SER A 48 4.17 9.32 2.16
C SER A 48 3.67 9.43 3.60
N LYS A 49 2.41 9.09 3.87
CA LYS A 49 1.85 9.10 5.22
C LYS A 49 2.54 8.09 6.14
N LEU A 50 2.76 6.85 5.68
CA LEU A 50 3.43 5.83 6.48
C LEU A 50 4.87 6.22 6.80
N LYS A 51 5.60 6.73 5.80
CA LYS A 51 6.98 7.23 5.98
C LYS A 51 7.04 8.35 7.02
N LYS A 52 6.13 9.33 6.93
CA LYS A 52 6.07 10.46 7.88
C LYS A 52 5.79 10.02 9.33
N ASN A 53 5.12 8.89 9.52
CA ASN A 53 4.81 8.35 10.85
C ASN A 53 5.80 7.27 11.32
N GLY A 54 6.91 7.05 10.58
CA GLY A 54 7.91 6.03 10.95
C GLY A 54 7.46 4.58 10.73
N LEU A 55 6.33 4.37 10.05
CA LEU A 55 5.75 3.04 9.77
C LEU A 55 6.26 2.42 8.46
N LEU A 56 7.10 3.14 7.71
CA LEU A 56 7.69 2.67 6.45
C LEU A 56 9.14 3.14 6.35
N ILE A 57 10.03 2.23 5.96
CA ILE A 57 11.44 2.50 5.67
C ILE A 57 11.72 2.24 4.20
N GLU A 58 12.48 3.14 3.58
CA GLU A 58 12.97 3.01 2.21
C GLU A 58 14.45 2.66 2.25
N TYR A 59 14.82 1.54 1.62
CA TYR A 59 16.21 1.08 1.56
C TYR A 59 16.89 1.50 0.26
N SER A 60 16.14 1.67 -0.84
CA SER A 60 16.60 2.14 -2.16
C SER A 60 15.40 2.53 -3.03
N ASP A 61 15.62 3.11 -4.22
CA ASP A 61 14.58 3.68 -5.11
C ASP A 61 13.38 2.77 -5.40
N ALA A 62 13.51 1.44 -5.25
CA ALA A 62 12.44 0.49 -5.53
C ALA A 62 11.90 -0.28 -4.31
N THR A 63 12.59 -0.26 -3.16
CA THR A 63 12.27 -1.18 -2.04
C THR A 63 11.83 -0.42 -0.79
N ALA A 64 10.54 -0.55 -0.45
CA ALA A 64 9.93 0.02 0.75
C ALA A 64 9.38 -1.10 1.64
N MET A 65 9.70 -1.05 2.93
CA MET A 65 9.29 -2.04 3.93
C MET A 65 8.40 -1.39 4.99
N ILE A 66 7.34 -2.08 5.38
CA ILE A 66 6.52 -1.70 6.53
C ILE A 66 7.24 -2.07 7.83
N ARG A 67 7.26 -1.13 8.76
CA ARG A 67 7.66 -1.33 10.16
C ARG A 67 6.40 -1.55 10.98
N ASN A 68 6.31 -2.70 11.64
CA ASN A 68 5.25 -2.95 12.60
C ASN A 68 5.60 -2.23 13.92
N PRO A 69 4.82 -1.23 14.35
CA PRO A 69 5.14 -0.47 15.57
C PRO A 69 4.93 -1.29 16.85
N TYR A 70 4.29 -2.45 16.76
CA TYR A 70 4.05 -3.38 17.87
C TYR A 70 5.02 -4.58 17.85
N GLU A 71 5.95 -4.62 16.90
CA GLU A 71 6.99 -5.64 16.90
C GLU A 71 7.90 -5.38 18.10
N VAL A 72 7.84 -6.29 19.08
CA VAL A 72 8.63 -6.19 20.30
C VAL A 72 10.09 -6.32 19.90
N VAL A 73 10.86 -5.24 20.09
CA VAL A 73 12.31 -5.31 20.02
C VAL A 73 12.74 -6.00 21.30
N GLU A 74 12.98 -7.32 21.25
CA GLU A 74 13.68 -7.98 22.35
C GLU A 74 15.03 -7.31 22.51
N GLY A 75 15.21 -6.61 23.64
CA GLY A 75 16.45 -5.95 24.03
C GLY A 75 17.35 -6.88 24.85
#